data_AF-A0A2D9C4J3-F1
#
_entry.id   AF-A0A2D9C4J3-F1
#
_cell.length_a   1.000
_cell.length_b   1.000
_cell.length_c   1.000
_cell.angle_alpha   90.00
_cell.angle_beta   90.00
_cell.angle_gamma   90.00
#
_symmetry.space_group_name_H-M   'P 1'
#
loop_
_entity.id
_entity.type
_entity.pdbx_description
1 polymer ?
#
loop_
_entity_poly.entity_id
_entity_poly.type
_entity_poly.pdbx_seq_one_letter_code
_entity_poly.pdbx_strand_id
1 'polypeptide(L)' 'MCAEHAKMCQACVKELVDDKLKECASIFTKLGIDSTDEERRDAYAEEQQLLYEIRALDKEKGDRLLNIQ' A
#
# COMPACT_ATOMS: atom_id res chain seq x y z
N MET A 1 -13.41 7.60 6.34
CA MET A 1 -14.44 8.29 5.52
C MET A 1 -14.77 9.60 6.20
N CYS A 2 -14.45 10.76 5.61
CA CYS A 2 -14.97 12.02 6.13
C CYS A 2 -16.50 12.02 5.94
N ALA A 3 -17.25 12.18 7.02
CA ALA A 3 -18.71 12.16 7.00
C ALA A 3 -19.33 13.34 6.21
N GLU A 4 -18.51 14.29 5.74
CA GLU A 4 -18.95 15.54 5.10
C GLU A 4 -18.92 15.54 3.57
N HIS A 5 -18.29 14.55 2.92
CA HIS A 5 -18.13 14.56 1.47
C HIS A 5 -18.62 13.24 0.85
N ALA A 6 -19.54 13.32 -0.12
CA ALA A 6 -20.01 12.18 -0.90
C ALA A 6 -18.90 11.47 -1.73
N LYS A 7 -17.70 12.06 -1.78
CA LYS A 7 -16.47 11.51 -2.35
C LYS A 7 -15.32 11.76 -1.38
N MET A 8 -14.32 10.89 -1.35
CA MET A 8 -13.12 11.13 -0.56
C MET A 8 -12.43 12.43 -1.03
N CYS A 9 -12.21 13.36 -0.10
CA CYS A 9 -11.43 14.56 -0.38
C CYS A 9 -9.93 14.23 -0.46
N GLN A 10 -9.14 15.14 -1.02
CA GLN A 10 -7.68 15.01 -1.15
C GLN A 10 -6.98 14.71 0.20
N ALA A 11 -7.44 15.32 1.30
CA ALA A 11 -6.86 15.08 2.62
C ALA A 11 -7.08 13.63 3.09
N CYS A 12 -8.29 13.09 2.92
CA CYS A 12 -8.59 11.69 3.25
C CYS A 12 -7.89 10.70 2.32
N VAL A 13 -7.72 11.05 1.03
CA VAL A 13 -6.92 10.24 0.10
C VAL A 13 -5.49 10.16 0.58
N LYS A 14 -4.89 11.30 0.93
CA LYS A 14 -3.53 11.35 1.46
C LYS A 14 -3.38 10.50 2.72
N GLU A 15 -4.27 10.67 3.70
CA GLU A 15 -4.23 9.93 4.96
C GLU A 15 -4.35 8.41 4.72
N LEU A 16 -5.27 7.98 3.85
CA LEU A 16 -5.42 6.56 3.51
C LEU A 16 -4.21 6.00 2.77
N VAL A 17 -3.60 6.78 1.87
CA VAL A 17 -2.36 6.40 1.19
C VAL A 17 -1.20 6.28 2.19
N ASP A 18 -1.07 7.25 3.11
CA ASP A 18 -0.03 7.23 4.15
C ASP A 18 -0.19 6.01 5.07
N ASP A 19 -1.42 5.64 5.42
CA ASP A 19 -1.69 4.44 6.22
C ASP A 19 -1.35 3.15 5.47
N LYS A 20 -1.71 3.04 4.18
CA LYS A 20 -1.31 1.91 3.33
C LYS A 20 0.21 1.78 3.19
N LEU A 21 0.91 2.91 3.07
CA LEU A 21 2.38 2.90 3.03
C LEU A 21 3.00 2.42 4.35
N LYS A 22 2.41 2.75 5.50
CA LYS A 22 2.83 2.19 6.80
C LYS A 22 2.57 0.69 6.86
N GLU A 23 1.43 0.24 6.35
CA GLU A 23 1.11 -1.19 6.24
C GLU A 23 2.16 -1.91 5.39
N CYS A 24 2.49 -1.40 4.19
CA CYS A 24 3.58 -1.93 3.35
C CYS A 24 4.90 -2.06 4.13
N ALA A 25 5.30 -1.01 4.84
CA ALA A 25 6.54 -1.02 5.62
C ALA A 25 6.50 -2.07 6.75
N SER A 26 5.32 -2.36 7.30
CA SER A 26 5.14 -3.33 8.38
C SER A 26 5.18 -4.79 7.91
N ILE A 27 4.84 -5.08 6.65
CA ILE A 27 4.78 -6.45 6.12
C ILE A 27 6.11 -7.17 6.33
N PHE A 28 7.20 -6.55 5.89
CA PHE A 28 8.52 -7.17 5.97
C PHE A 28 9.10 -7.19 7.38
N THR A 29 8.53 -6.44 8.34
CA THR A 29 8.97 -6.52 9.76
C THR A 29 8.64 -7.87 10.40
N LYS A 30 7.70 -8.61 9.80
CA LYS A 30 7.33 -9.97 10.23
C LYS A 30 8.26 -11.03 9.66
N LEU A 31 9.09 -10.70 8.67
CA LEU A 31 10.06 -11.63 8.10
C LEU A 31 11.39 -11.58 8.86
N GLY A 32 11.84 -12.75 9.32
CA GLY A 32 13.16 -12.96 9.90
C GLY A 32 14.11 -13.72 8.97
N ILE A 33 15.33 -13.98 9.48
CA ILE A 33 16.36 -14.76 8.78
C ILE A 33 15.89 -16.19 8.44
N ASP A 34 15.03 -16.76 9.30
CA ASP A 34 14.50 -18.11 9.17
C ASP A 34 13.18 -18.17 8.36
N SER A 35 12.72 -17.04 7.81
CA SER A 35 11.49 -17.06 6.99
C SER A 35 11.66 -18.00 5.80
N THR A 36 10.62 -18.75 5.53
CA THR A 36 10.51 -19.60 4.35
C THR A 36 10.36 -18.76 3.08
N ASP A 37 10.65 -19.37 1.93
CA ASP A 37 10.41 -18.72 0.64
C ASP A 37 8.92 -18.49 0.37
N GLU A 38 8.04 -19.28 0.98
CA GLU A 38 6.59 -19.08 0.91
C GLU A 38 6.18 -17.81 1.65
N GLU A 39 6.61 -17.64 2.91
CA GLU A 39 6.34 -16.42 3.69
C GLU A 39 6.89 -15.15 3.01
N ARG A 40 8.06 -15.25 2.37
CA ARG A 40 8.61 -14.15 1.56
C ARG A 40 7.71 -13.82 0.37
N ARG A 41 7.25 -14.84 -0.38
CA ARG A 41 6.37 -14.63 -1.53
C ARG A 41 5.03 -14.02 -1.10
N ASP A 42 4.47 -14.49 0.00
CA ASP A 42 3.21 -13.98 0.53
C ASP A 42 3.36 -12.50 0.94
N ALA A 43 4.46 -12.14 1.60
CA ALA A 43 4.78 -10.76 1.93
C ALA A 43 4.88 -9.86 0.68
N TYR A 44 5.56 -10.31 -0.38
CA TYR A 44 5.63 -9.55 -1.63
C TYR A 44 4.27 -9.45 -2.34
N ALA A 45 3.44 -10.49 -2.26
CA ALA A 45 2.08 -10.45 -2.82
C ALA A 45 1.19 -9.44 -2.07
N GLU A 46 1.28 -9.41 -0.74
CA GLU A 46 0.56 -8.46 0.11
C GLU A 46 1.04 -7.01 -0.15
N GLU A 47 2.36 -6.80 -0.26
CA GLU A 47 2.93 -5.50 -0.64
C GLU A 47 2.38 -5.04 -1.99
N GLN A 48 2.44 -5.91 -2.99
CA GLN A 48 1.98 -5.59 -4.34
C GLN A 48 0.49 -5.23 -4.37
N GLN A 49 -0.35 -5.93 -3.60
CA GLN A 49 -1.76 -5.60 -3.48
C GLN A 49 -1.97 -4.19 -2.91
N LEU A 50 -1.27 -3.84 -1.82
CA LEU A 50 -1.37 -2.51 -1.22
C LEU A 50 -0.93 -1.40 -2.18
N LEU A 51 0.12 -1.64 -2.97
CA LEU A 51 0.57 -0.69 -3.99
C LEU A 51 -0.48 -0.45 -5.08
N TYR A 52 -1.20 -1.49 -5.51
CA TYR A 52 -2.32 -1.35 -6.44
C TYR A 52 -3.51 -0.60 -5.83
N GLU A 53 -3.78 -0.80 -4.54
CA GLU A 53 -4.80 -0.05 -3.83
C GLU A 53 -4.42 1.44 -3.70
N ILE A 54 -3.15 1.75 -3.44
CA ILE A 54 -2.62 3.12 -3.50
C ILE A 54 -2.81 3.70 -4.90
N ARG A 55 -2.52 2.95 -5.96
CA ARG A 55 -2.72 3.38 -7.35
C ARG A 55 -4.18 3.69 -7.67
N ALA A 56 -5.13 2.94 -7.12
CA ALA A 56 -6.55 3.20 -7.31
C ALA A 56 -7.00 4.53 -6.65
N LEU A 57 -6.30 4.96 -5.60
CA LEU A 57 -6.55 6.20 -4.86
C LEU A 57 -5.78 7.40 -5.47
N ASP A 58 -4.53 7.18 -5.83
CA ASP A 58 -3.59 8.14 -6.41
C ASP A 58 -2.77 7.45 -7.50
N LYS A 59 -3.23 7.61 -8.75
CA LYS A 59 -2.66 6.95 -9.92
C LYS A 59 -1.18 7.31 -10.11
N GLU A 60 -0.83 8.59 -10.00
CA GLU A 60 0.53 9.06 -10.26
C GLU A 60 1.50 8.46 -9.23
N LYS A 61 1.15 8.52 -7.94
CA LYS A 61 1.97 7.93 -6.88
C LYS A 61 2.06 6.41 -7.02
N GLY A 62 0.94 5.74 -7.32
CA GLY A 62 0.93 4.29 -7.52
C GLY A 62 1.79 3.84 -8.70
N ASP A 63 1.70 4.53 -9.85
CA ASP A 63 2.54 4.25 -11.03
C ASP A 63 4.04 4.41 -10.67
N ARG A 64 4.40 5.45 -9.90
CA ARG A 64 5.78 5.65 -9.39
C ARG A 64 6.25 4.54 -8.45
N LEU A 65 5.40 4.10 -7.51
CA LEU A 65 5.76 3.04 -6.57
C LEU A 65 5.90 1.67 -7.25
N LEU A 66 5.06 1.40 -8.25
CA LEU A 66 5.10 0.18 -9.05
C LEU A 66 6.15 0.22 -10.16
N ASN A 67 6.88 1.34 -10.32
CA ASN A 67 7.85 1.58 -11.41
C ASN A 67 7.26 1.32 -12.81
N ILE A 68 5.99 1.66 -13.01
CA ILE A 68 5.33 1.56 -14.32
C ILE A 68 5.69 2.82 -15.11
N GLN A 69 6.32 2.64 -16.28
CA GLN A 69 6.67 3.73 -17.21
C GLN A 69 5.49 4.14 -18.09
#